data_AF-A0A9Q0JAY3-F1
#
_entry.id   AF-A0A9Q0JAY3-F1
#
_cell.length_a   1.000
_cell.length_b   1.000
_cell.length_c   1.000
_cell.angle_alpha   90.00
_cell.angle_beta   90.00
_cell.angle_gamma   90.00
#
_symmetry.space_group_name_H-M   'P 1'
#
loop_
_entity.id
_entity.type
_entity.pdbx_description
1 polymer ?
#
loop_
_entity_poly.entity_id
_entity_poly.type
_entity_poly.pdbx_seq_one_letter_code
_entity_poly.pdbx_strand_id
1 'polypeptide(L)'
;MDDCDFNHFWTFKRDSTIRWKDKCLTSMNVETTATNQAPQQQQSTSNIVVIDNCSTPPKLNTLWDVTTTGSIVSRAYVGLSLTAQSPGPGATLTAEKNTSSSTQAWLPTNRNIPFRGAIAMVYYSFCMIVKVGEDRVWLDDCAVSDWAISADGTIRPSTGIYQCITQDSTGQVRIMECNGSYTQRWMFLNDGAIKNLKSGLVLEASREGVLLATHYSGFREQVWLPLL
;
A
#
# COMPACT_ATOMS: atom_id res chain seq x y z
N MET A 1 -11.43 18.59 28.43
CA MET A 1 -11.50 19.11 27.05
C MET A 1 -10.34 18.44 26.37
N ASP A 2 -10.62 17.26 25.84
CA ASP A 2 -9.60 16.26 25.56
C ASP A 2 -8.75 16.68 24.35
N ASP A 3 -7.45 16.53 24.52
CA ASP A 3 -6.40 16.77 23.52
C ASP A 3 -6.69 15.88 22.31
N CYS A 4 -7.39 16.43 21.30
CA CYS A 4 -7.48 15.82 19.99
C CYS A 4 -6.07 15.77 19.44
N ASP A 5 -5.45 14.58 19.51
CA ASP A 5 -4.06 14.32 19.25
C ASP A 5 -3.60 14.91 17.90
N PHE A 6 -3.03 16.13 17.93
CA PHE A 6 -2.59 16.86 16.73
C PHE A 6 -1.35 16.20 16.07
N ASN A 7 -0.86 15.10 16.63
CA ASN A 7 0.30 14.33 16.15
C ASN A 7 0.05 13.59 14.82
N HIS A 8 -1.19 13.48 14.35
CA HIS A 8 -1.55 12.73 13.13
C HIS A 8 -1.97 13.61 11.94
N PHE A 9 -1.94 14.94 12.07
CA PHE A 9 -2.29 15.86 10.97
C PHE A 9 -1.06 16.29 10.18
N TRP A 10 -1.05 15.95 8.89
CA TRP A 10 0.04 16.24 7.96
C TRP A 10 -0.40 17.22 6.89
N THR A 11 0.40 18.27 6.68
CA THR A 11 0.17 19.25 5.62
C THR A 11 1.12 19.01 4.47
N PHE A 12 0.58 18.68 3.30
CA PHE A 12 1.32 18.60 2.05
C PHE A 12 1.44 20.00 1.44
N LYS A 13 2.66 20.48 1.24
CA LYS A 13 2.94 21.85 0.75
C LYS A 13 3.40 21.81 -0.72
N ARG A 14 3.22 22.94 -1.42
CA ARG A 14 3.64 23.09 -2.84
C ARG A 14 5.16 23.03 -3.04
N ASP A 15 5.93 23.26 -1.98
CA ASP A 15 7.39 23.14 -1.97
C ASP A 15 7.87 21.69 -1.81
N SER A 16 6.96 20.71 -1.90
CA SER A 16 7.21 19.27 -1.72
C SER A 16 7.62 18.84 -0.32
N THR A 17 7.43 19.71 0.69
CA THR A 17 7.54 19.30 2.09
C THR A 17 6.23 18.67 2.59
N ILE A 18 6.35 17.65 3.44
CA ILE A 18 5.24 17.08 4.21
C ILE A 18 5.47 17.51 5.66
N ARG A 19 4.53 18.27 6.23
CA ARG A 19 4.75 18.97 7.50
C ARG A 19 3.82 18.50 8.60
N TRP A 20 4.38 18.36 9.79
CA TRP A 20 3.64 18.26 11.03
C TRP A 20 3.92 19.52 11.85
N LYS A 21 2.89 20.33 12.11
CA LYS A 21 3.03 21.69 12.65
C LYS A 21 4.02 22.50 11.80
N ASP A 22 5.09 23.00 12.42
CA ASP A 22 6.19 23.78 11.82
C ASP A 22 7.40 22.91 11.39
N LYS A 23 7.32 21.59 11.60
CA LYS A 23 8.37 20.63 11.29
C LYS A 23 8.10 19.84 10.01
N CYS A 24 9.16 19.27 9.44
CA CYS A 24 9.19 18.58 8.17
C CYS A 24 9.51 17.08 8.35
N LEU A 25 8.80 16.23 7.62
CA LEU A 25 9.18 14.84 7.42
C LEU A 25 10.53 14.80 6.71
N THR A 26 11.51 14.15 7.33
CA THR A 26 12.92 14.25 6.92
C THR A 26 13.54 12.86 6.86
N SER A 27 14.14 12.51 5.71
CA SER A 27 14.96 11.31 5.58
C SER A 27 16.40 11.60 6.01
N MET A 28 16.98 10.75 6.84
CA MET A 28 18.37 10.88 7.29
C MET A 28 19.10 9.55 7.11
N ASN A 29 20.29 9.59 6.53
CA ASN A 29 21.19 8.45 6.54
C ASN A 29 21.91 8.40 7.88
N VAL A 30 21.73 7.30 8.62
CA VAL A 30 22.50 7.04 9.83
C VAL A 30 23.55 6.01 9.48
N GLU A 31 24.81 6.44 9.53
CA GLU A 31 25.95 5.54 9.48
C GLU A 31 26.03 4.80 10.81
N THR A 32 25.64 3.52 10.84
CA THR A 32 25.92 2.66 11.99
C THR A 32 27.37 2.19 11.88
N THR A 33 28.29 2.84 12.60
CA THR A 33 29.61 2.24 12.84
C THR A 33 29.40 1.01 13.72
N ALA A 34 29.51 -0.18 13.14
CA ALA A 34 29.64 -1.41 13.92
C ALA A 34 30.94 -1.31 14.71
N THR A 35 30.86 -0.89 15.98
CA THR A 35 31.98 -0.98 16.90
C THR A 35 32.30 -2.46 17.07
N ASN A 36 33.44 -2.87 16.51
CA ASN A 36 34.15 -4.14 16.75
C ASN A 36 33.97 -5.28 15.74
N GLN A 37 34.01 -5.05 14.42
CA GLN A 37 34.29 -6.15 13.46
C GLN A 37 35.26 -5.77 12.34
N ALA A 38 36.09 -6.76 11.98
CA ALA A 38 37.20 -6.71 11.03
C ALA A 38 36.79 -6.21 9.61
N PRO A 39 37.73 -5.70 8.80
CA PRO A 39 37.44 -4.83 7.66
C PRO A 39 36.95 -5.60 6.42
N GLN A 40 35.77 -6.23 6.45
CA GLN A 40 35.07 -6.78 5.26
C GLN A 40 33.54 -6.90 5.39
N GLN A 41 32.85 -6.13 6.24
CA GLN A 41 31.37 -6.18 6.30
C GLN A 41 30.75 -4.85 5.90
N GLN A 42 29.80 -4.94 4.97
CA GLN A 42 29.07 -3.84 4.34
C GLN A 42 28.59 -2.81 5.37
N GLN A 43 28.95 -1.56 5.12
CA GLN A 43 28.45 -0.41 5.85
C GLN A 43 26.93 -0.31 5.62
N SER A 44 26.14 -0.81 6.56
CA SER A 44 24.68 -0.78 6.51
C SER A 44 24.20 0.63 6.81
N THR A 45 23.98 1.44 5.78
CA THR A 45 23.31 2.73 5.92
C THR A 45 21.82 2.49 6.11
N SER A 46 21.27 2.81 7.29
CA SER A 46 19.82 2.83 7.50
C SER A 46 19.32 4.25 7.27
N ASN A 47 18.37 4.40 6.34
CA ASN A 47 17.74 5.69 6.09
C ASN A 47 16.50 5.83 6.96
N ILE A 48 16.65 6.41 8.16
CA ILE A 48 15.51 6.63 9.04
C ILE A 48 14.69 7.83 8.57
N VAL A 49 13.40 7.82 8.90
CA VAL A 49 12.51 8.97 8.67
C VAL A 49 12.13 9.56 10.02
N VAL A 50 12.41 10.85 10.17
CA VAL A 50 12.23 11.60 11.42
C VAL A 50 11.49 12.91 11.15
N ILE A 51 11.12 13.58 12.23
CA ILE A 51 10.52 14.91 12.20
C ILE A 51 11.54 15.93 12.68
N ASP A 52 11.97 16.79 11.76
CA ASP A 52 13.02 17.78 12.00
C ASP A 52 12.56 19.17 11.55
N ASN A 53 13.27 20.21 11.98
CA ASN A 53 12.93 21.59 11.66
C ASN A 53 12.97 21.82 10.14
N CYS A 54 11.91 22.43 9.61
CA CYS A 54 11.93 22.92 8.25
C CYS A 54 12.95 24.06 8.10
N SER A 55 13.49 24.21 6.89
CA SER A 55 14.40 25.31 6.53
C SER A 55 13.81 26.12 5.38
N THR A 56 14.28 27.36 5.23
CA THR A 56 13.92 28.24 4.11
C THR A 56 15.22 28.71 3.45
N PRO A 57 15.57 28.25 2.23
CA PRO A 57 14.83 27.28 1.42
C PRO A 57 14.84 25.85 2.01
N PRO A 58 13.87 24.98 1.67
CA PRO A 58 13.85 23.60 2.14
C PRO A 58 15.09 22.80 1.69
N LYS A 59 15.60 21.95 2.58
CA LYS A 59 16.68 21.00 2.27
C LYS A 59 16.16 19.82 1.46
N LEU A 60 17.00 19.28 0.57
CA LEU A 60 16.62 18.19 -0.33
C LEU A 60 16.07 16.94 0.41
N ASN A 61 16.60 16.65 1.60
CA ASN A 61 16.20 15.51 2.43
C ASN A 61 14.86 15.69 3.17
N THR A 62 14.21 16.86 3.01
CA THR A 62 12.86 17.16 3.48
C THR A 62 11.82 17.14 2.36
N LEU A 63 12.25 16.88 1.12
CA LEU A 63 11.40 16.91 -0.07
C LEU A 63 10.93 15.51 -0.46
N TRP A 64 9.62 15.37 -0.65
CA TRP A 64 8.94 14.12 -0.96
C TRP A 64 7.95 14.29 -2.11
N ASP A 65 7.85 13.27 -2.96
CA ASP A 65 6.82 13.18 -3.98
C ASP A 65 5.78 12.12 -3.61
N VAL A 66 4.51 12.50 -3.65
CA VAL A 66 3.40 11.54 -3.56
C VAL A 66 3.05 11.11 -4.97
N THR A 67 3.33 9.86 -5.27
CA THR A 67 3.07 9.27 -6.59
C THR A 67 1.59 8.92 -6.74
N THR A 68 1.10 8.84 -7.99
CA THR A 68 -0.27 8.41 -8.28
C THR A 68 -0.54 6.98 -7.81
N THR A 69 0.49 6.14 -7.69
CA THR A 69 0.39 4.77 -7.18
C THR A 69 0.31 4.66 -5.66
N GLY A 70 0.34 5.79 -4.93
CA GLY A 70 0.25 5.84 -3.47
C GLY A 70 1.58 5.60 -2.76
N SER A 71 2.73 5.66 -3.45
CA SER A 71 4.04 5.69 -2.78
C SER A 71 4.44 7.14 -2.45
N ILE A 72 5.09 7.34 -1.31
CA ILE A 72 5.73 8.61 -0.92
C ILE A 72 7.24 8.42 -1.10
N VAL A 73 7.84 9.10 -2.08
CA VAL A 73 9.24 8.87 -2.50
C VAL A 73 10.14 10.05 -2.11
N SER A 74 11.37 9.75 -1.69
CA SER A 74 12.34 10.78 -1.31
C SER A 74 12.96 11.42 -2.55
N ARG A 75 13.12 12.74 -2.55
CA ARG A 75 13.90 13.45 -3.60
C ARG A 75 15.40 13.47 -3.32
N ALA A 76 15.82 13.33 -2.07
CA ALA A 76 17.25 13.24 -1.73
C ALA A 76 17.83 11.88 -2.10
N TYR A 77 17.05 10.82 -1.95
CA TYR A 77 17.49 9.46 -2.16
C TYR A 77 16.63 8.81 -3.25
N VAL A 78 17.05 9.01 -4.50
CA VAL A 78 16.34 8.51 -5.68
C VAL A 78 16.09 7.01 -5.58
N GLY A 79 14.83 6.61 -5.81
CA GLY A 79 14.41 5.21 -5.74
C GLY A 79 14.04 4.73 -4.34
N LEU A 80 14.19 5.57 -3.30
CA LEU A 80 13.72 5.25 -1.95
C LEU A 80 12.30 5.78 -1.69
N SER A 81 11.52 5.01 -0.94
CA SER A 81 10.15 5.32 -0.54
C SER A 81 9.95 5.15 0.95
N LEU A 82 9.07 5.97 1.53
CA LEU A 82 8.60 5.83 2.90
C LEU A 82 8.02 4.43 3.11
N THR A 83 8.57 3.72 4.09
CA THR A 83 8.31 2.30 4.33
C THR A 83 8.03 2.06 5.80
N ALA A 84 6.96 1.33 6.11
CA ALA A 84 6.74 0.76 7.43
C ALA A 84 7.45 -0.60 7.53
N GLN A 85 8.43 -0.72 8.42
CA GLN A 85 9.26 -1.94 8.50
C GLN A 85 8.51 -3.18 9.04
N SER A 86 7.45 -2.98 9.80
CA SER A 86 6.66 -4.07 10.38
C SER A 86 5.18 -3.72 10.46
N PRO A 87 4.28 -4.71 10.37
CA PRO A 87 2.87 -4.50 10.65
C PRO A 87 2.67 -4.37 12.17
N GLY A 88 2.45 -3.16 12.67
CA GLY A 88 2.11 -2.94 14.07
C GLY A 88 2.30 -1.51 14.56
N PRO A 89 1.63 -1.12 15.66
CA PRO A 89 1.88 0.16 16.31
C PRO A 89 3.34 0.30 16.72
N GLY A 90 3.91 1.50 16.57
CA GLY A 90 5.29 1.79 16.93
C GLY A 90 6.34 1.30 15.94
N ALA A 91 5.94 0.74 14.79
CA ALA A 91 6.86 0.41 13.71
C ALA A 91 7.60 1.67 13.23
N THR A 92 8.93 1.61 13.20
CA THR A 92 9.76 2.68 12.68
C THR A 92 9.53 2.86 11.17
N LEU A 93 9.40 4.12 10.75
CA LEU A 93 9.37 4.49 9.35
C LEU A 93 10.79 4.73 8.84
N THR A 94 11.12 4.13 7.70
CA THR A 94 12.40 4.31 7.02
C THR A 94 12.18 4.64 5.54
N ALA A 95 13.24 5.08 4.86
CA ALA A 95 13.26 5.26 3.42
C ALA A 95 13.99 4.06 2.79
N GLU A 96 13.24 3.13 2.20
CA GLU A 96 13.79 1.91 1.60
C GLU A 96 13.63 1.89 0.09
N LYS A 97 14.39 1.02 -0.58
CA LYS A 97 14.22 0.77 -2.01
C LYS A 97 12.75 0.51 -2.32
N ASN A 98 12.19 1.25 -3.27
CA ASN A 98 10.81 1.09 -3.67
C ASN A 98 10.62 -0.26 -4.38
N THR A 99 9.85 -1.14 -3.77
CA THR A 99 9.49 -2.48 -4.26
C THR A 99 8.03 -2.59 -4.64
N SER A 100 7.25 -1.51 -4.52
CA SER A 100 5.78 -1.52 -4.65
C SER A 100 5.12 -2.50 -3.67
N SER A 101 5.71 -2.69 -2.49
CA SER A 101 5.11 -3.45 -1.38
C SER A 101 3.93 -2.69 -0.77
N SER A 102 3.02 -3.39 -0.09
CA SER A 102 1.95 -2.73 0.67
C SER A 102 2.50 -1.95 1.87
N THR A 103 3.67 -2.34 2.41
CA THR A 103 4.39 -1.52 3.42
C THR A 103 4.89 -0.16 2.91
N GLN A 104 4.84 0.06 1.60
CA GLN A 104 5.25 1.29 0.90
C GLN A 104 4.06 2.01 0.24
N ALA A 105 2.85 1.65 0.65
CA ALA A 105 1.61 2.22 0.14
C ALA A 105 0.98 3.11 1.20
N TRP A 106 0.56 4.29 0.78
CA TRP A 106 0.03 5.33 1.63
C TRP A 106 -1.14 6.01 0.92
N LEU A 107 -2.19 6.30 1.68
CA LEU A 107 -3.30 7.12 1.24
C LEU A 107 -3.37 8.37 2.13
N PRO A 108 -3.00 9.57 1.62
CA PRO A 108 -3.24 10.81 2.33
C PRO A 108 -4.75 11.05 2.47
N THR A 109 -5.30 10.81 3.66
CA THR A 109 -6.73 10.97 3.94
C THR A 109 -6.97 11.32 5.41
N ASN A 110 -8.07 12.03 5.68
CA ASN A 110 -8.54 12.26 7.05
C ASN A 110 -9.42 11.11 7.57
N ARG A 111 -9.75 10.13 6.72
CA ARG A 111 -10.52 8.94 7.09
C ARG A 111 -9.56 7.79 7.43
N ASN A 112 -9.47 7.44 8.71
CA ASN A 112 -8.55 6.42 9.23
C ASN A 112 -9.14 5.00 9.29
N ILE A 113 -10.31 4.78 8.69
CA ILE A 113 -10.95 3.47 8.55
C ILE A 113 -10.95 3.04 7.09
N PRO A 114 -10.76 1.73 6.78
CA PRO A 114 -10.88 1.21 5.43
C PRO A 114 -12.23 1.55 4.80
N PHE A 115 -12.25 1.70 3.48
CA PHE A 115 -13.50 1.69 2.73
C PHE A 115 -14.05 0.27 2.73
N ARG A 116 -15.34 0.11 3.07
CA ARG A 116 -16.00 -1.20 3.14
C ARG A 116 -17.12 -1.27 2.13
N GLY A 117 -17.23 -2.39 1.43
CA GLY A 117 -18.28 -2.63 0.48
C GLY A 117 -18.04 -3.86 -0.38
N ALA A 118 -19.00 -4.12 -1.27
CA ALA A 118 -18.88 -5.16 -2.28
C ALA A 118 -17.93 -4.71 -3.40
N ILE A 119 -17.24 -5.66 -4.04
CA ILE A 119 -16.46 -5.38 -5.25
C ILE A 119 -17.11 -6.15 -6.39
N ALA A 120 -17.80 -5.43 -7.26
CA ALA A 120 -18.56 -6.00 -8.35
C ALA A 120 -17.75 -6.08 -9.64
N MET A 121 -17.89 -7.18 -10.37
CA MET A 121 -17.52 -7.23 -11.78
C MET A 121 -18.64 -6.58 -12.59
N VAL A 122 -18.30 -5.59 -13.39
CA VAL A 122 -19.30 -4.74 -14.07
C VAL A 122 -20.17 -5.53 -15.05
N TYR A 123 -19.61 -6.55 -15.72
CA TYR A 123 -20.29 -7.20 -16.85
C TYR A 123 -21.41 -8.16 -16.47
N TYR A 124 -21.18 -9.07 -15.51
CA TYR A 124 -22.20 -10.02 -15.05
C TYR A 124 -22.88 -9.59 -13.75
N SER A 125 -22.48 -8.45 -13.18
CA SER A 125 -22.99 -7.94 -11.90
C SER A 125 -22.84 -8.90 -10.71
N PHE A 126 -21.90 -9.85 -10.81
CA PHE A 126 -21.46 -10.65 -9.68
C PHE A 126 -20.41 -9.91 -8.87
N CYS A 127 -20.29 -10.25 -7.60
CA CYS A 127 -19.30 -9.69 -6.71
C CYS A 127 -18.25 -10.70 -6.28
N MET A 128 -17.07 -10.18 -5.96
CA MET A 128 -16.01 -10.94 -5.33
C MET A 128 -16.48 -11.44 -3.96
N ILE A 129 -16.31 -12.72 -3.68
CA ILE A 129 -16.61 -13.32 -2.37
C ILE A 129 -15.50 -14.30 -1.95
N VAL A 130 -15.48 -14.63 -0.67
CA VAL A 130 -14.70 -15.75 -0.13
C VAL A 130 -15.67 -16.72 0.52
N LYS A 131 -15.64 -17.97 0.08
CA LYS A 131 -16.49 -19.02 0.67
C LYS A 131 -15.88 -19.49 1.99
N VAL A 132 -16.73 -19.86 2.94
CA VAL A 132 -16.30 -20.29 4.27
C VAL A 132 -15.39 -21.52 4.16
N GLY A 133 -14.19 -21.43 4.72
CA GLY A 133 -13.21 -22.52 4.71
C GLY A 133 -12.38 -22.62 3.42
N GLU A 134 -12.55 -21.69 2.48
CA GLU A 134 -11.77 -21.63 1.25
C GLU A 134 -10.79 -20.45 1.25
N ASP A 135 -9.70 -20.60 0.52
CA ASP A 135 -8.70 -19.55 0.28
C ASP A 135 -8.86 -18.90 -1.10
N ARG A 136 -9.71 -19.42 -1.98
CA ARG A 136 -9.94 -18.85 -3.30
C ARG A 136 -10.94 -17.71 -3.23
N VAL A 137 -10.75 -16.74 -4.14
CA VAL A 137 -11.71 -15.66 -4.36
C VAL A 137 -12.60 -16.04 -5.54
N TRP A 138 -13.91 -16.00 -5.32
CA TRP A 138 -14.94 -16.41 -6.27
C TRP A 138 -15.80 -15.24 -6.70
N LEU A 139 -16.57 -15.43 -7.77
CA LEU A 139 -17.72 -14.62 -8.12
C LEU A 139 -19.00 -15.29 -7.63
N ASP A 140 -19.88 -14.48 -7.03
CA ASP A 140 -21.23 -14.90 -6.63
C ASP A 140 -22.16 -13.67 -6.51
N ASP A 141 -23.39 -13.88 -6.09
CA ASP A 141 -24.33 -12.80 -5.76
C ASP A 141 -23.73 -11.81 -4.74
N CYS A 142 -24.01 -10.53 -4.94
CA CYS A 142 -23.44 -9.44 -4.15
C CYS A 142 -23.94 -9.36 -2.71
N ALA A 143 -25.00 -10.08 -2.34
CA ALA A 143 -25.60 -10.02 -1.00
C ALA A 143 -24.63 -10.35 0.14
N VAL A 144 -23.57 -11.13 -0.12
CA VAL A 144 -22.58 -11.57 0.88
C VAL A 144 -21.17 -11.02 0.64
N SER A 145 -21.01 -10.12 -0.33
CA SER A 145 -19.70 -9.52 -0.64
C SER A 145 -19.39 -8.39 0.33
N ASP A 146 -18.32 -8.56 1.12
CA ASP A 146 -17.88 -7.54 2.07
C ASP A 146 -16.35 -7.51 2.18
N TRP A 147 -15.76 -6.44 1.64
CA TRP A 147 -14.33 -6.22 1.57
C TRP A 147 -13.93 -4.90 2.21
N ALA A 148 -12.80 -4.91 2.91
CA ALA A 148 -12.11 -3.72 3.39
C ALA A 148 -10.96 -3.35 2.43
N ILE A 149 -11.10 -2.23 1.75
CA ILE A 149 -10.05 -1.60 0.93
C ILE A 149 -9.24 -0.66 1.82
N SER A 150 -8.00 -1.05 2.10
CA SER A 150 -7.16 -0.42 3.11
C SER A 150 -6.19 0.60 2.51
N ALA A 151 -5.73 1.55 3.32
CA ALA A 151 -4.84 2.65 2.90
C ALA A 151 -3.45 2.18 2.40
N ASP A 152 -3.07 0.95 2.75
CA ASP A 152 -1.85 0.26 2.30
C ASP A 152 -2.03 -0.48 0.95
N GLY A 153 -3.16 -0.26 0.27
CA GLY A 153 -3.49 -0.90 -1.00
C GLY A 153 -3.83 -2.38 -0.88
N THR A 154 -4.02 -2.92 0.33
CA THR A 154 -4.52 -4.28 0.51
C THR A 154 -6.04 -4.33 0.41
N ILE A 155 -6.56 -5.44 -0.12
CA ILE A 155 -7.99 -5.77 -0.13
C ILE A 155 -8.17 -6.96 0.81
N ARG A 156 -9.04 -6.80 1.82
CA ARG A 156 -9.17 -7.77 2.93
C ARG A 156 -10.62 -8.19 3.11
N PRO A 157 -10.93 -9.47 3.41
CA PRO A 157 -12.27 -9.84 3.84
C PRO A 157 -12.65 -9.04 5.09
N SER A 158 -13.86 -8.49 5.17
CA SER A 158 -14.25 -7.65 6.31
C SER A 158 -14.28 -8.37 7.67
N THR A 159 -14.46 -9.70 7.67
CA THR A 159 -14.40 -10.56 8.85
C THR A 159 -12.98 -11.04 9.18
N GLY A 160 -12.02 -10.89 8.25
CA GLY A 160 -10.66 -11.41 8.33
C GLY A 160 -9.62 -10.33 8.09
N ILE A 161 -9.52 -9.35 9.00
CA ILE A 161 -8.66 -8.16 8.81
C ILE A 161 -7.16 -8.46 8.71
N TYR A 162 -6.72 -9.67 9.09
CA TYR A 162 -5.33 -10.13 8.98
C TYR A 162 -5.09 -10.94 7.70
N GLN A 163 -6.10 -11.08 6.84
CA GLN A 163 -6.02 -11.78 5.58
C GLN A 163 -6.15 -10.79 4.42
N CYS A 164 -5.38 -11.04 3.37
CA CYS A 164 -5.23 -10.16 2.21
C CYS A 164 -5.43 -10.97 0.93
N ILE A 165 -6.11 -10.36 -0.04
CA ILE A 165 -6.05 -10.83 -1.43
C ILE A 165 -4.59 -10.79 -1.88
N THR A 166 -4.08 -11.93 -2.33
CA THR A 166 -2.69 -12.18 -2.65
C THR A 166 -2.59 -12.84 -4.02
N GLN A 167 -1.74 -12.30 -4.89
CA GLN A 167 -1.33 -12.97 -6.12
C GLN A 167 -0.23 -14.00 -5.80
N ASP A 168 -0.46 -15.28 -6.07
CA ASP A 168 0.58 -16.30 -5.94
C ASP A 168 1.52 -16.36 -7.16
N SER A 169 2.56 -17.20 -7.08
CA SER A 169 3.55 -17.34 -8.14
C SER A 169 3.00 -17.93 -9.45
N THR A 170 1.82 -18.54 -9.41
CA THR A 170 1.13 -19.10 -10.59
C THR A 170 0.15 -18.10 -11.22
N GLY A 171 -0.03 -16.92 -10.61
CA GLY A 171 -1.02 -15.94 -11.02
C GLY A 171 -2.41 -16.22 -10.48
N GLN A 172 -2.60 -17.21 -9.59
CA GLN A 172 -3.87 -17.38 -8.90
C GLN A 172 -4.03 -16.31 -7.81
N VAL A 173 -5.28 -15.94 -7.55
CA VAL A 173 -5.63 -14.95 -6.54
C VAL A 173 -6.28 -15.65 -5.36
N ARG A 174 -5.63 -15.54 -4.19
CA ARG A 174 -6.02 -16.24 -2.97
C ARG A 174 -6.05 -15.32 -1.76
N ILE A 175 -6.67 -15.77 -0.69
CA ILE A 175 -6.67 -15.19 0.64
C ILE A 175 -5.53 -15.81 1.43
N MET A 176 -4.57 -14.96 1.80
CA MET A 176 -3.41 -15.37 2.63
C MET A 176 -3.21 -14.37 3.77
N GLU A 177 -2.43 -14.73 4.77
CA GLU A 177 -2.05 -13.80 5.83
C GLU A 177 -1.38 -12.55 5.25
N CYS A 178 -1.80 -11.38 5.71
CA CYS A 178 -1.21 -10.11 5.33
C CYS A 178 0.24 -10.04 5.84
N ASN A 179 1.20 -9.94 4.93
CA ASN A 179 2.63 -9.95 5.23
C ASN A 179 3.37 -8.72 4.70
N GLY A 180 2.63 -7.74 4.15
CA GLY A 180 3.22 -6.50 3.67
C GLY A 180 3.86 -6.60 2.27
N SER A 181 3.81 -7.77 1.63
CA SER A 181 4.48 -8.00 0.35
C SER A 181 3.81 -7.28 -0.82
N TYR A 182 4.56 -7.17 -1.92
CA TYR A 182 4.07 -6.56 -3.16
C TYR A 182 2.96 -7.38 -3.84
N THR A 183 2.82 -8.68 -3.55
CA THR A 183 1.75 -9.52 -4.10
C THR A 183 0.38 -9.21 -3.47
N GLN A 184 0.37 -8.41 -2.40
CA GLN A 184 -0.83 -8.01 -1.67
C GLN A 184 -1.23 -6.55 -1.91
N ARG A 185 -0.45 -5.80 -2.71
CA ARG A 185 -0.76 -4.42 -3.06
C ARG A 185 -1.51 -4.35 -4.39
N TRP A 186 -2.74 -3.86 -4.32
CA TRP A 186 -3.64 -3.71 -5.43
C TRP A 186 -4.02 -2.24 -5.61
N MET A 187 -4.24 -1.84 -6.85
CA MET A 187 -4.61 -0.48 -7.21
C MET A 187 -5.84 -0.49 -8.13
N PHE A 188 -6.89 0.20 -7.71
CA PHE A 188 -8.05 0.47 -8.55
C PHE A 188 -7.69 1.57 -9.55
N LEU A 189 -7.86 1.29 -10.84
CA LEU A 189 -7.57 2.21 -11.93
C LEU A 189 -8.86 2.82 -12.50
N ASN A 190 -8.73 3.96 -13.18
CA ASN A 190 -9.87 4.70 -13.77
C ASN A 190 -10.55 3.95 -14.92
N ASP A 191 -9.88 2.96 -15.52
CA ASP A 191 -10.43 2.07 -16.55
C ASP A 191 -11.20 0.87 -15.94
N GLY A 192 -11.32 0.82 -14.60
CA GLY A 192 -11.99 -0.25 -13.86
C GLY A 192 -11.10 -1.46 -13.55
N ALA A 193 -9.85 -1.50 -14.03
CA ALA A 193 -8.96 -2.60 -13.67
C ALA A 193 -8.49 -2.50 -12.20
N ILE A 194 -8.32 -3.66 -11.57
CA ILE A 194 -7.64 -3.78 -10.27
C ILE A 194 -6.27 -4.38 -10.52
N LYS A 195 -5.22 -3.57 -10.42
CA LYS A 195 -3.85 -3.91 -10.83
C LYS A 195 -2.95 -4.24 -9.65
N ASN A 196 -2.19 -5.34 -9.73
CA ASN A 196 -1.04 -5.54 -8.88
C ASN A 196 0.14 -4.70 -9.43
N LEU A 197 0.63 -3.75 -8.63
CA LEU A 197 1.61 -2.78 -9.12
C LEU A 197 2.97 -3.39 -9.49
N LYS A 198 3.38 -4.45 -8.80
CA LYS A 198 4.69 -5.06 -9.00
C LYS A 198 4.73 -6.01 -10.18
N SER A 199 3.73 -6.88 -10.30
CA SER A 199 3.65 -7.81 -11.44
C SER A 199 3.15 -7.12 -12.71
N GLY A 200 2.40 -6.02 -12.56
CA GLY A 200 1.75 -5.33 -13.67
C GLY A 200 0.48 -6.02 -14.16
N LEU A 201 0.10 -7.15 -13.57
CA LEU A 201 -1.10 -7.92 -13.91
C LEU A 201 -2.35 -7.31 -13.26
N VAL A 202 -3.51 -7.65 -13.81
CA VAL A 202 -4.82 -7.18 -13.35
C VAL A 202 -5.69 -8.35 -12.91
N LEU A 203 -6.63 -8.10 -11.99
CA LEU A 203 -7.64 -9.08 -11.62
C LEU A 203 -8.54 -9.39 -12.82
N GLU A 204 -8.75 -10.68 -13.06
CA GLU A 204 -9.61 -11.21 -14.10
C GLU A 204 -10.49 -12.33 -13.53
N ALA A 205 -11.77 -12.31 -13.86
CA ALA A 205 -12.66 -13.43 -13.63
C ALA A 205 -12.44 -14.53 -14.67
N SER A 206 -12.05 -15.72 -14.22
CA SER A 206 -12.00 -16.90 -15.09
C SER A 206 -13.40 -17.39 -15.46
N ARG A 207 -13.48 -18.25 -16.48
CA ARG A 207 -14.73 -18.94 -16.87
C ARG A 207 -15.33 -19.82 -15.77
N GLU A 208 -14.51 -20.28 -14.84
CA GLU A 208 -14.93 -21.10 -13.70
C GLU A 208 -15.39 -20.26 -12.50
N GLY A 209 -15.38 -18.92 -12.63
CA GLY A 209 -15.80 -18.00 -11.58
C GLY A 209 -14.75 -17.77 -10.48
N VAL A 210 -13.53 -18.30 -10.63
CA VAL A 210 -12.39 -17.98 -9.76
C VAL A 210 -11.59 -16.80 -10.29
N LEU A 211 -10.94 -16.04 -9.42
CA LEU A 211 -10.10 -14.91 -9.82
C LEU A 211 -8.65 -15.31 -10.11
N LEU A 212 -8.11 -14.69 -11.16
CA LEU A 212 -6.73 -14.80 -11.60
C LEU A 212 -6.12 -13.40 -11.76
N ALA A 213 -4.80 -13.32 -11.72
CA ALA A 213 -4.04 -12.15 -12.12
C ALA A 213 -3.47 -12.39 -13.52
N THR A 214 -3.91 -11.61 -14.51
CA THR A 214 -3.57 -11.81 -15.93
C THR A 214 -3.08 -10.52 -16.57
N HIS A 215 -2.59 -10.59 -17.81
CA HIS A 215 -2.22 -9.40 -18.56
C HIS A 215 -3.46 -8.54 -18.86
N TYR A 216 -3.31 -7.22 -18.73
CA TYR A 216 -4.39 -6.31 -19.07
C TYR A 216 -4.72 -6.40 -20.56
N SER A 217 -5.97 -6.74 -20.85
CA SER A 217 -6.53 -6.90 -22.19
C SER A 217 -7.67 -5.90 -22.46
N GLY A 218 -8.20 -5.26 -21.40
CA GLY A 218 -9.40 -4.42 -21.48
C GLY A 218 -10.68 -5.22 -21.67
N PHE A 219 -10.64 -6.55 -21.53
CA PHE A 219 -11.83 -7.39 -21.56
C PHE A 219 -12.73 -7.14 -20.36
N ARG A 220 -14.01 -7.48 -20.52
CA ARG A 220 -15.07 -7.14 -19.57
C ARG A 220 -14.92 -7.87 -18.23
N GLU A 221 -14.26 -9.02 -18.26
CA GLU A 221 -13.88 -9.85 -17.11
C GLU A 221 -12.79 -9.22 -16.24
N GLN A 222 -12.16 -8.12 -16.70
CA GLN A 222 -11.13 -7.37 -15.98
C GLN A 222 -11.65 -6.01 -15.45
N VAL A 223 -12.95 -5.73 -15.58
CA VAL A 223 -13.55 -4.45 -15.19
C VAL A 223 -14.34 -4.61 -13.90
N TRP A 224 -13.91 -3.86 -12.89
CA TRP A 224 -14.38 -3.94 -11.51
C TRP A 224 -14.86 -2.59 -11.00
N LEU A 225 -15.80 -2.62 -10.08
CA LEU A 225 -16.33 -1.45 -9.40
C LEU A 225 -16.47 -1.75 -7.90
N PRO A 226 -15.73 -1.05 -7.01
CA PRO A 226 -16.07 -1.07 -5.60
C PRO A 226 -17.40 -0.34 -5.39
N LEU A 227 -18.39 -1.06 -4.87
CA LEU A 227 -19.70 -0.52 -4.52
C LEU A 227 -19.58 0.10 -3.13
N LEU A 228 -19.61 1.45 -3.09
CA LEU A 228 -19.46 2.26 -1.89
C LEU A 228 -20.77 2.92 -1.49
#